data_AF-E0UP87-F1
#
_entry.id   AF-E0UP87-F1
#
_cell.length_a   1.000
_cell.length_b   1.000
_cell.length_c   1.000
_cell.angle_alpha   90.00
_cell.angle_beta   90.00
_cell.angle_gamma   90.00
#
_symmetry.space_group_name_H-M   'P 1'
#
loop_
_entity.id
_entity.type
_entity.pdbx_description
1 polymer ?
#
loop_
_entity_poly.entity_id
_entity_poly.type
_entity_poly.pdbx_seq_one_letter_code
_entity_poly.pdbx_strand_id
1 'polypeptide(L)'
;MAKDFSKTQWHGIEREEIPWFPTVDKVKCIGCELCFVTCGRDVYDMVLPDGKHRKAEVLHPYNCMVGCTTCASVCPTHAISFPSQEIVWQAEKEHKIFSVVHKEAKEKREKLQALQERNQQQSKPEKVTKQRVMIAGEFAEENFLKNLQEFIQDKAVDIVNLKLEVPTLKGLLENTPAHMEFEVTSTKQEDIADFLNELRGLVNKSGLVWVK
;
A
#
# COMPACT_ATOMS: atom_id res chain seq x y z
N MET A 1 -24.94 -13.80 -8.34
CA MET A 1 -24.71 -15.25 -8.52
C MET A 1 -23.29 -15.52 -8.09
N ALA A 2 -23.06 -16.51 -7.23
CA ALA A 2 -21.71 -16.93 -6.86
C ALA A 2 -20.93 -17.34 -8.12
N LYS A 3 -19.65 -16.98 -8.19
CA LYS A 3 -18.81 -17.35 -9.33
C LYS A 3 -18.49 -18.84 -9.23
N ASP A 4 -18.76 -19.59 -10.29
CA ASP A 4 -18.42 -21.00 -10.39
C ASP A 4 -16.94 -21.15 -10.75
N PHE A 5 -16.17 -21.81 -9.87
CA PHE A 5 -14.76 -22.11 -10.07
C PHE A 5 -14.49 -23.58 -10.41
N SER A 6 -15.52 -24.43 -10.55
CA SER A 6 -15.31 -25.86 -10.83
C SER A 6 -14.58 -26.09 -12.17
N LYS A 7 -14.82 -25.22 -13.15
CA LYS A 7 -14.20 -25.25 -14.49
C LYS A 7 -12.91 -24.43 -14.60
N THR A 8 -12.27 -24.13 -13.47
CA THR A 8 -11.00 -23.39 -13.48
C THR A 8 -9.82 -24.32 -13.30
N GLN A 9 -8.63 -23.84 -13.64
CA GLN A 9 -7.40 -24.59 -13.46
C GLN A 9 -6.66 -24.14 -12.20
N TRP A 10 -6.11 -25.10 -11.47
CA TRP A 10 -5.13 -24.89 -10.41
C TRP A 10 -3.75 -25.25 -10.95
N HIS A 11 -2.98 -24.24 -11.36
CA HIS A 11 -1.64 -24.38 -11.94
C HIS A 11 -1.56 -25.41 -13.08
N GLY A 12 -2.54 -25.38 -13.98
CA GLY A 12 -2.64 -26.28 -15.15
C GLY A 12 -3.36 -27.60 -14.91
N ILE A 13 -3.86 -27.85 -13.70
CA ILE A 13 -4.68 -29.02 -13.35
C ILE A 13 -6.15 -28.60 -13.30
N GLU A 14 -7.06 -29.36 -13.88
CA GLU A 14 -8.49 -29.06 -13.79
C GLU A 14 -8.95 -29.15 -12.32
N ARG A 15 -9.71 -28.15 -11.87
CA ARG A 15 -10.09 -28.07 -10.45
C ARG A 15 -10.86 -29.30 -9.97
N GLU A 16 -11.67 -29.90 -10.83
CA GLU A 16 -12.46 -31.11 -10.53
C GLU A 16 -11.61 -32.37 -10.30
N GLU A 17 -10.37 -32.42 -10.84
CA GLU A 17 -9.45 -33.55 -10.67
C GLU A 17 -8.87 -33.63 -9.25
N ILE A 18 -8.91 -32.54 -8.49
CA ILE A 18 -8.37 -32.47 -7.13
C ILE A 18 -9.53 -32.49 -6.13
N PRO A 19 -9.82 -33.62 -5.46
CA PRO A 19 -10.94 -33.72 -4.51
C PRO A 19 -10.63 -33.05 -3.16
N TRP A 20 -10.22 -31.78 -3.19
CA TRP A 20 -10.00 -30.93 -2.03
C TRP A 20 -11.20 -30.05 -1.75
N PHE A 21 -12.02 -30.38 -0.75
CA PHE A 21 -13.15 -29.54 -0.33
C PHE A 21 -13.53 -29.86 1.11
N PRO A 22 -14.16 -28.92 1.84
CA PRO A 22 -14.54 -29.14 3.23
C PRO A 22 -15.68 -30.14 3.38
N THR A 23 -15.77 -30.76 4.55
CA THR A 23 -16.95 -31.51 5.02
C THR A 23 -17.44 -30.87 6.32
N VAL A 24 -18.76 -30.75 6.49
CA VAL A 24 -19.38 -30.14 7.68
C VAL A 24 -20.09 -31.21 8.52
N ASP A 25 -19.67 -31.36 9.77
CA ASP A 25 -20.37 -32.12 10.80
C ASP A 25 -21.59 -31.33 11.28
N LYS A 26 -22.78 -31.73 10.83
CA LYS A 26 -24.05 -31.07 11.15
C LYS A 26 -24.42 -31.15 12.64
N VAL A 27 -23.90 -32.14 13.37
CA VAL A 27 -24.12 -32.30 14.82
C VAL A 27 -23.34 -31.25 15.58
N LYS A 28 -22.05 -31.06 15.25
CA LYS A 28 -21.18 -30.05 15.89
C LYS A 28 -21.41 -28.63 15.40
N CYS A 29 -21.95 -28.46 14.20
CA CYS A 29 -22.20 -27.13 13.63
C CYS A 29 -23.25 -26.39 14.45
N ILE A 30 -22.90 -25.25 15.05
CA ILE A 30 -23.85 -24.42 15.81
C ILE A 30 -24.52 -23.33 14.98
N GLY A 31 -24.25 -23.27 13.67
CA GLY A 31 -24.87 -22.28 12.80
C GLY A 31 -24.36 -20.85 12.98
N CYS A 32 -23.14 -20.66 13.50
CA CYS A 32 -22.58 -19.33 13.78
C CYS A 32 -22.23 -18.50 12.53
N GLU A 33 -22.43 -19.03 11.32
CA GLU A 33 -22.21 -18.35 10.03
C GLU A 33 -20.77 -17.88 9.76
N LEU A 34 -19.82 -18.08 10.67
CA LEU A 34 -18.45 -17.59 10.51
C LEU A 34 -17.77 -18.14 9.24
N CYS A 35 -18.00 -19.41 8.93
CA CYS A 35 -17.49 -20.03 7.69
C CYS A 35 -18.12 -19.44 6.42
N PHE A 36 -19.39 -19.03 6.50
CA PHE A 36 -20.14 -18.44 5.39
C PHE A 36 -19.58 -17.05 5.05
N VAL A 37 -19.39 -16.17 6.05
CA VAL A 37 -18.84 -14.82 5.80
C VAL A 37 -17.33 -14.80 5.56
N THR A 38 -16.57 -15.72 6.15
CA THR A 38 -15.10 -15.75 5.99
C THR A 38 -14.67 -16.31 4.64
N CYS A 39 -15.48 -17.18 4.02
CA CYS A 39 -15.13 -17.81 2.76
C CYS A 39 -15.37 -16.85 1.58
N GLY A 40 -14.32 -16.19 1.09
CA GLY A 40 -14.39 -15.34 -0.11
C GLY A 40 -14.60 -16.08 -1.44
N ARG A 41 -15.02 -17.35 -1.41
CA ARG A 41 -15.27 -18.19 -2.60
C ARG A 41 -16.65 -18.84 -2.60
N ASP A 42 -17.54 -18.42 -1.69
CA ASP A 42 -18.94 -18.85 -1.65
C ASP A 42 -19.09 -20.39 -1.60
N VAL A 43 -18.22 -21.08 -0.85
CA VAL A 43 -18.27 -22.55 -0.74
C VAL A 43 -19.51 -23.02 0.04
N TYR A 44 -19.93 -22.20 1.00
CA TYR A 44 -20.96 -22.55 1.96
C TYR A 44 -22.29 -21.84 1.67
N ASP A 45 -23.37 -22.49 2.05
CA ASP A 45 -24.68 -21.88 2.26
C ASP A 45 -25.20 -22.23 3.67
N MET A 46 -26.24 -21.54 4.13
CA MET A 46 -26.82 -21.70 5.46
C MET A 46 -28.24 -22.25 5.34
N VAL A 47 -28.37 -23.56 5.54
CA VAL A 47 -29.66 -24.25 5.46
C VAL A 47 -30.37 -24.28 6.82
N LEU A 48 -31.69 -24.47 6.82
CA LEU A 48 -32.52 -24.67 8.02
C LEU A 48 -33.12 -26.08 8.00
N PRO A 49 -32.37 -27.13 8.41
CA PRO A 49 -32.85 -28.51 8.30
C PRO A 49 -34.13 -28.77 9.11
N ASP A 50 -34.21 -28.16 10.30
CA ASP A 50 -35.31 -28.37 11.26
C ASP A 50 -36.20 -27.12 11.42
N GLY A 51 -36.04 -26.13 10.54
CA GLY A 51 -36.75 -24.84 10.61
C GLY A 51 -36.40 -23.93 11.80
N LYS A 52 -35.50 -24.36 12.70
CA LYS A 52 -35.15 -23.63 13.94
C LYS A 52 -33.73 -23.09 13.98
N HIS A 53 -32.75 -23.88 13.55
CA HIS A 53 -31.33 -23.52 13.62
C HIS A 53 -30.68 -23.60 12.24
N ARG A 54 -29.94 -22.56 11.86
CA ARG A 54 -29.15 -22.56 10.63
C ARG A 54 -27.97 -23.51 10.78
N LYS A 55 -27.63 -24.23 9.72
CA LYS A 55 -26.48 -25.14 9.64
C LYS A 55 -25.73 -24.86 8.35
N ALA A 56 -24.40 -24.83 8.41
CA ALA A 56 -23.60 -24.66 7.22
C ALA A 56 -23.72 -25.89 6.32
N GLU A 57 -23.81 -25.69 5.02
CA GLU A 57 -23.83 -26.71 3.96
C GLU A 57 -22.81 -26.36 2.89
N VAL A 58 -22.15 -27.36 2.33
CA VAL A 58 -21.19 -27.16 1.25
C VAL A 58 -21.95 -27.21 -0.07
N LEU A 59 -22.29 -26.04 -0.62
CA LEU A 59 -23.05 -25.94 -1.87
C LEU A 59 -22.12 -25.98 -3.10
N HIS A 60 -20.93 -25.39 -2.98
CA HIS A 60 -19.96 -25.28 -4.06
C HIS A 60 -18.61 -25.87 -3.64
N PRO A 61 -18.48 -27.20 -3.54
CA PRO A 61 -17.25 -27.84 -3.03
C PRO A 61 -16.01 -27.46 -3.84
N TYR A 62 -16.11 -27.49 -5.17
CA TYR A 62 -14.99 -27.18 -6.06
C TYR A 62 -14.61 -25.69 -6.11
N ASN A 63 -15.40 -24.80 -5.50
CA ASN A 63 -14.97 -23.43 -5.29
C ASN A 63 -13.87 -23.31 -4.24
N CYS A 64 -13.74 -24.31 -3.35
CA CYS A 64 -12.70 -24.28 -2.31
C CYS A 64 -11.31 -24.19 -2.96
N MET A 65 -10.45 -23.33 -2.41
CA MET A 65 -9.05 -23.24 -2.86
C MET A 65 -8.30 -24.49 -2.42
N VAL A 66 -7.63 -25.16 -3.36
CA VAL A 66 -6.77 -26.32 -3.08
C VAL A 66 -5.74 -25.94 -2.00
N GLY A 67 -5.68 -26.72 -0.92
CA GLY A 67 -4.80 -26.50 0.23
C GLY A 67 -5.30 -25.49 1.28
N CYS A 68 -6.37 -24.73 1.03
CA CYS A 68 -6.92 -23.80 2.02
C CYS A 68 -7.71 -24.54 3.11
N THR A 69 -7.45 -24.21 4.38
CA THR A 69 -8.11 -24.79 5.56
C THR A 69 -8.67 -23.75 6.54
N THR A 70 -8.65 -22.46 6.19
CA THR A 70 -8.96 -21.34 7.10
C THR A 70 -10.31 -21.51 7.81
N CYS A 71 -11.35 -21.95 7.11
CA CYS A 71 -12.68 -22.14 7.69
C CYS A 71 -12.72 -23.23 8.79
N ALA A 72 -11.87 -24.26 8.70
CA ALA A 72 -11.73 -25.27 9.75
C ALA A 72 -11.02 -24.68 10.99
N SER A 73 -9.99 -23.87 10.77
CA SER A 73 -9.23 -23.23 11.85
C SER A 73 -10.05 -22.21 12.64
N VAL A 74 -10.93 -21.45 11.97
CA VAL A 74 -11.77 -20.42 12.63
C VAL A 74 -13.06 -20.99 13.21
N CYS A 75 -13.45 -22.23 12.86
CA CYS A 75 -14.69 -22.82 13.35
C CYS A 75 -14.60 -23.06 14.87
N PRO A 76 -15.42 -22.40 15.71
CA PRO A 76 -15.29 -22.48 17.16
C PRO A 76 -15.64 -23.87 17.72
N THR A 77 -16.38 -24.69 16.97
CA THR A 77 -16.76 -26.05 17.36
C THR A 77 -16.02 -27.14 16.58
N HIS A 78 -15.05 -26.75 15.74
CA HIS A 78 -14.30 -27.68 14.88
C HIS A 78 -15.22 -28.62 14.08
N ALA A 79 -16.33 -28.09 13.59
CA ALA A 79 -17.32 -28.83 12.82
C ALA A 79 -16.93 -28.99 11.34
N ILE A 80 -15.79 -28.44 10.90
CA ILE A 80 -15.36 -28.45 9.51
C ILE A 80 -14.06 -29.24 9.41
N SER A 81 -14.01 -30.22 8.52
CA SER A 81 -12.83 -31.03 8.23
C SER A 81 -12.45 -30.98 6.76
N PHE A 82 -11.21 -31.34 6.46
CA PHE A 82 -10.66 -31.40 5.11
C PHE A 82 -10.02 -32.76 4.84
N PRO A 83 -9.88 -33.16 3.57
CA PRO A 83 -9.10 -34.33 3.17
C PRO A 83 -7.63 -34.23 3.59
N SER A 84 -6.92 -35.36 3.57
CA SER A 84 -5.47 -35.39 3.80
C SER A 84 -4.74 -34.53 2.77
N GLN A 85 -3.68 -33.83 3.21
CA GLN A 85 -2.80 -33.06 2.32
C GLN A 85 -2.10 -33.94 1.28
N GLU A 86 -2.03 -35.26 1.53
CA GLU A 86 -1.47 -36.24 0.59
C GLU A 86 -2.11 -36.17 -0.80
N ILE A 87 -3.41 -35.89 -0.90
CA ILE A 87 -4.11 -35.73 -2.19
C ILE A 87 -3.51 -34.57 -2.99
N VAL A 88 -3.20 -33.46 -2.31
CA VAL A 88 -2.59 -32.29 -2.97
C VAL A 88 -1.18 -32.64 -3.41
N TRP A 89 -0.37 -33.25 -2.53
CA TRP A 89 1.01 -33.63 -2.87
C TRP A 89 1.09 -34.66 -4.02
N GLN A 90 0.14 -35.59 -4.09
CA GLN A 90 0.02 -36.53 -5.20
C GLN A 90 -0.25 -35.79 -6.51
N ALA A 91 -1.25 -34.89 -6.53
CA ALA A 91 -1.55 -34.06 -7.69
C ALA A 91 -0.35 -33.19 -8.12
N GLU A 92 0.37 -32.60 -7.17
CA GLU A 92 1.58 -31.80 -7.44
C GLU A 92 2.67 -32.62 -8.13
N LYS A 93 2.86 -33.87 -7.69
CA LYS A 93 3.86 -34.79 -8.23
C LYS A 93 3.47 -35.32 -9.60
N GLU A 94 2.24 -35.77 -9.77
CA GLU A 94 1.73 -36.35 -11.02
C GLU A 94 1.77 -35.34 -12.17
N HIS A 95 1.38 -34.10 -11.89
CA HIS A 95 1.33 -33.03 -12.90
C HIS A 95 2.62 -32.20 -12.99
N LYS A 96 3.68 -32.56 -12.24
CA LYS A 96 4.97 -31.86 -12.23
C LYS A 96 4.82 -30.35 -12.02
N ILE A 97 4.03 -29.97 -11.01
CA ILE A 97 3.51 -28.61 -10.82
C ILE A 97 4.63 -27.55 -10.77
N PHE A 98 5.79 -27.89 -10.21
CA PHE A 98 6.95 -26.99 -10.07
C PHE A 98 7.39 -26.38 -11.40
N SER A 99 7.29 -27.11 -12.51
CA SER A 99 7.62 -26.60 -13.84
C SER A 99 6.66 -25.48 -14.28
N VAL A 100 5.37 -25.65 -14.00
CA VAL A 100 4.31 -24.69 -14.32
C VAL A 100 4.40 -23.47 -13.41
N VAL A 101 4.48 -23.66 -12.08
CA VAL A 101 4.52 -22.52 -11.14
C VAL A 101 5.79 -21.69 -11.25
N HIS A 102 6.93 -22.28 -11.64
CA HIS A 102 8.14 -21.50 -11.93
C HIS A 102 7.96 -20.60 -13.15
N LYS A 103 7.27 -21.08 -14.19
CA LYS A 103 6.92 -20.28 -15.36
C LYS A 103 5.96 -19.16 -14.99
N GLU A 104 4.85 -19.47 -14.31
CA GLU A 104 3.87 -18.48 -13.83
C GLU A 104 4.53 -17.41 -12.93
N ALA A 105 5.43 -17.84 -12.04
CA ALA A 105 6.15 -16.93 -11.16
C ALA A 105 7.09 -16.00 -11.92
N LYS A 106 7.75 -16.48 -12.98
CA LYS A 106 8.60 -15.65 -13.85
C LYS A 106 7.76 -14.57 -14.54
N GLU A 107 6.66 -14.96 -15.18
CA GLU A 107 5.75 -14.04 -15.87
C GLU A 107 5.16 -12.98 -14.92
N LYS A 108 4.78 -13.39 -13.70
CA LYS A 108 4.28 -12.48 -12.67
C LYS A 108 5.33 -11.48 -12.22
N ARG A 109 6.59 -11.91 -12.02
CA ARG A 109 7.70 -11.01 -11.65
C ARG A 109 7.97 -9.99 -12.76
N GLU A 110 8.03 -10.43 -14.01
CA GLU A 110 8.24 -9.54 -15.17
C GLU A 110 7.11 -8.51 -15.29
N LYS A 111 5.85 -8.92 -15.10
CA LYS A 111 4.70 -8.01 -15.11
C LYS A 111 4.77 -6.98 -13.98
N LEU A 112 5.14 -7.41 -12.77
CA LEU A 112 5.28 -6.52 -11.63
C LEU A 112 6.44 -5.53 -11.82
N GLN A 113 7.58 -5.99 -12.35
CA GLN A 113 8.71 -5.14 -12.67
C GLN A 113 8.33 -4.10 -13.72
N ALA A 114 7.67 -4.51 -14.81
CA ALA A 114 7.20 -3.57 -15.83
C ALA A 114 6.20 -2.54 -15.29
N LEU A 115 5.32 -2.93 -14.35
CA LEU A 115 4.42 -1.99 -13.68
C LEU A 115 5.18 -1.01 -12.77
N GLN A 116 6.20 -1.49 -12.04
CA GLN A 116 7.06 -0.65 -11.22
C GLN A 116 7.85 0.34 -12.05
N GLU A 117 8.44 -0.09 -13.16
CA GLU A 117 9.18 0.78 -14.10
C GLU A 117 8.25 1.85 -14.69
N ARG A 118 7.02 1.50 -15.07
CA ARG A 118 6.01 2.49 -15.52
C ARG A 118 5.68 3.51 -14.44
N ASN A 119 5.43 3.07 -13.21
CA ASN A 119 5.13 3.95 -12.08
C ASN A 119 6.34 4.84 -11.73
N GLN A 120 7.57 4.31 -11.82
CA GLN A 120 8.80 5.05 -11.60
C GLN A 120 9.09 6.07 -12.71
N GLN A 121 8.73 5.76 -13.96
CA GLN A 121 8.82 6.72 -15.06
C GLN A 121 7.78 7.85 -14.92
N GLN A 122 6.60 7.57 -14.37
CA GLN A 122 5.65 8.61 -13.96
C GLN A 122 6.09 9.41 -12.73
N SER A 123 6.99 8.86 -11.91
CA SER A 123 7.52 9.52 -10.70
C SER A 123 8.96 10.03 -10.83
N LYS A 124 9.56 10.02 -12.03
CA LYS A 124 10.76 10.84 -12.28
C LYS A 124 10.32 12.27 -11.98
N PRO A 125 11.01 13.02 -11.09
CA PRO A 125 10.56 14.36 -10.77
C PRO A 125 10.47 15.13 -12.09
N GLU A 126 9.26 15.56 -12.46
CA GLU A 126 9.13 16.74 -13.31
C GLU A 126 10.08 17.76 -12.71
N LYS A 127 10.93 18.39 -13.54
CA LYS A 127 11.88 19.42 -13.10
C LYS A 127 11.19 20.23 -12.01
N VAL A 128 11.71 20.24 -10.79
CA VAL A 128 11.07 20.99 -9.71
C VAL A 128 11.34 22.44 -10.07
N THR A 129 10.46 23.06 -10.84
CA THR A 129 10.60 24.46 -11.25
C THR A 129 10.07 25.39 -10.17
N LYS A 130 9.38 24.86 -9.15
CA LYS A 130 8.83 25.62 -8.04
C LYS A 130 8.74 24.77 -6.77
N GLN A 131 9.14 25.32 -5.63
CA GLN A 131 9.06 24.66 -4.33
C GLN A 131 8.74 25.67 -3.22
N ARG A 132 7.78 25.33 -2.35
CA ARG A 132 7.50 26.09 -1.13
C ARG A 132 8.51 25.75 -0.04
N VAL A 133 8.97 26.77 0.65
CA VAL A 133 9.96 26.74 1.74
C VAL A 133 9.35 27.43 2.96
N MET A 134 9.48 26.78 4.11
CA MET A 134 9.10 27.35 5.41
C MET A 134 10.30 27.26 6.34
N ILE A 135 10.60 28.35 7.02
CA ILE A 135 11.69 28.44 7.99
C ILE A 135 11.18 29.13 9.25
N ALA A 136 11.72 28.75 10.40
CA ALA A 136 11.36 29.32 11.69
C ALA A 136 12.62 29.62 12.51
N GLY A 137 12.54 30.64 13.36
CA GLY A 137 13.64 31.03 14.22
C GLY A 137 13.58 32.50 14.62
N GLU A 138 14.71 33.03 15.05
CA GLU A 138 14.88 34.42 15.46
C GLU A 138 15.42 35.23 14.27
N PHE A 139 14.68 36.26 13.84
CA PHE A 139 15.00 37.03 12.62
C PHE A 139 15.47 38.45 12.90
N ALA A 140 15.62 38.86 14.16
CA ALA A 140 15.90 40.24 14.56
C ALA A 140 17.33 40.69 14.22
N GLU A 141 18.30 39.83 14.53
CA GLU A 141 19.73 40.10 14.37
C GLU A 141 20.29 39.50 13.07
N GLU A 142 19.56 38.55 12.50
CA GLU A 142 19.98 37.83 11.30
C GLU A 142 19.72 38.65 10.05
N ASN A 143 20.80 39.01 9.34
CA ASN A 143 20.76 39.58 7.99
C ASN A 143 20.25 38.56 6.93
N PHE A 144 19.40 37.61 7.32
CA PHE A 144 18.96 36.51 6.48
C PHE A 144 18.33 36.99 5.17
N LEU A 145 17.48 38.02 5.19
CA LEU A 145 16.90 38.59 3.97
C LEU A 145 17.96 39.18 3.03
N LYS A 146 18.98 39.83 3.59
CA LYS A 146 20.09 40.39 2.81
C LYS A 146 20.97 39.27 2.23
N ASN A 147 21.30 38.27 3.04
CA ASN A 147 22.07 37.10 2.61
C ASN A 147 21.31 36.30 1.54
N LEU A 148 20.00 36.18 1.69
CA LEU A 148 19.11 35.54 0.73
C LEU A 148 19.07 36.31 -0.60
N GLN A 149 19.00 37.64 -0.54
CA GLN A 149 19.06 38.51 -1.72
C GLN A 149 20.40 38.36 -2.46
N GLU A 150 21.53 38.39 -1.74
CA GLU A 150 22.86 38.17 -2.33
C GLU A 150 22.98 36.76 -2.92
N PHE A 151 22.38 35.76 -2.28
CA PHE A 151 22.43 34.36 -2.71
C PHE A 151 21.63 34.08 -3.99
N ILE A 152 20.58 34.84 -4.28
CA ILE A 152 19.77 34.69 -5.51
C ILE A 152 20.27 35.54 -6.68
N GLN A 153 21.08 36.57 -6.44
CA GLN A 153 21.41 37.61 -7.42
C GLN A 153 21.99 37.07 -8.75
N ASP A 154 22.83 36.03 -8.69
CA ASP A 154 23.49 35.44 -9.86
C ASP A 154 22.84 34.14 -10.35
N LYS A 155 21.66 33.79 -9.84
CA LYS A 155 21.02 32.49 -10.09
C LYS A 155 19.76 32.62 -10.94
N ALA A 156 19.46 31.59 -11.73
CA ALA A 156 18.24 31.50 -12.54
C ALA A 156 16.99 31.11 -11.72
N VAL A 157 16.89 31.64 -10.50
CA VAL A 157 15.80 31.39 -9.56
C VAL A 157 15.38 32.70 -8.91
N ASP A 158 14.12 32.76 -8.51
CA ASP A 158 13.55 33.90 -7.81
C ASP A 158 12.71 33.42 -6.61
N ILE A 159 12.47 34.33 -5.67
CA ILE A 159 11.70 34.07 -4.45
C ILE A 159 10.42 34.88 -4.50
N VAL A 160 9.30 34.17 -4.58
CA VAL A 160 7.96 34.74 -4.69
C VAL A 160 7.11 34.38 -3.48
N ASN A 161 6.03 35.14 -3.26
CA ASN A 161 5.08 34.91 -2.17
C ASN A 161 5.73 34.87 -0.77
N LEU A 162 6.77 35.69 -0.54
CA LEU A 162 7.45 35.79 0.74
C LEU A 162 6.52 36.42 1.79
N LYS A 163 6.37 35.72 2.91
CA LYS A 163 5.62 36.14 4.10
C LYS A 163 6.48 35.92 5.33
N LEU A 164 6.45 36.89 6.25
CA LEU A 164 7.05 36.78 7.57
C LEU A 164 5.95 36.98 8.61
N GLU A 165 5.61 35.93 9.33
CA GLU A 165 4.64 35.92 10.41
C GLU A 165 5.36 36.09 11.75
N VAL A 166 5.03 37.18 12.44
CA VAL A 166 5.63 37.57 13.72
C VAL A 166 4.54 37.74 14.77
N PRO A 167 4.77 37.34 16.03
CA PRO A 167 3.78 37.54 17.10
C PRO A 167 3.49 39.02 17.35
N THR A 168 4.54 39.85 17.42
CA THR A 168 4.46 41.31 17.48
C THR A 168 5.72 41.93 16.87
N LEU A 169 5.65 43.18 16.39
CA LEU A 169 6.83 43.89 15.87
C LEU A 169 7.91 44.13 16.94
N LYS A 170 7.51 44.37 18.20
CA LYS A 170 8.46 44.51 19.31
C LYS A 170 9.11 43.18 19.64
N GLY A 171 8.31 42.11 19.73
CA GLY A 171 8.81 40.76 19.97
C GLY A 171 9.80 40.30 18.89
N LEU A 172 9.55 40.64 17.62
CA LEU A 172 10.52 40.39 16.55
C LEU A 172 11.89 40.99 16.87
N LEU A 173 11.94 42.26 17.31
CA LEU A 173 13.20 42.95 17.67
C LEU A 173 13.85 42.39 18.95
N GLU A 174 13.06 41.73 19.80
CA GLU A 174 13.49 41.11 21.06
C GLU A 174 13.77 39.60 20.89
N ASN A 175 14.09 39.14 19.68
CA ASN A 175 14.43 37.74 19.37
C ASN A 175 13.31 36.73 19.70
N THR A 176 12.05 37.14 19.56
CA THR A 176 10.93 36.18 19.65
C THR A 176 10.85 35.32 18.38
N PRO A 177 10.57 34.00 18.48
CA PRO A 177 10.42 33.14 17.32
C PRO A 177 9.36 33.63 16.33
N ALA A 178 9.71 33.59 15.05
CA ALA A 178 8.84 33.92 13.93
C ALA A 178 8.89 32.82 12.85
N HIS A 179 7.98 32.92 11.88
CA HIS A 179 7.89 32.00 10.75
C HIS A 179 8.01 32.77 9.44
N MET A 180 8.88 32.33 8.55
CA MET A 180 8.98 32.86 7.18
C MET A 180 8.60 31.76 6.19
N GLU A 181 7.67 32.08 5.30
CA GLU A 181 7.22 31.23 4.19
C GLU A 181 7.55 31.92 2.87
N PHE A 182 8.09 31.20 1.91
CA PHE A 182 8.26 31.70 0.55
C PHE A 182 8.28 30.57 -0.47
N GLU A 183 8.12 30.89 -1.75
CA GLU A 183 8.18 29.94 -2.85
C GLU A 183 9.38 30.26 -3.73
N VAL A 184 10.27 29.29 -3.90
CA VAL A 184 11.38 29.37 -4.84
C VAL A 184 10.87 28.95 -6.21
N THR A 185 11.11 29.74 -7.25
CA THR A 185 10.72 29.44 -8.62
C THR A 185 11.88 29.63 -9.58
N SER A 186 12.06 28.73 -10.57
CA SER A 186 13.04 28.95 -11.63
C SER A 186 12.51 29.95 -12.65
N THR A 187 13.32 30.94 -13.01
CA THR A 187 12.99 31.91 -14.08
C THR A 187 13.20 31.32 -15.47
N LYS A 188 13.96 30.22 -15.59
CA LYS A 188 14.26 29.51 -16.84
C LYS A 188 13.60 28.13 -16.94
N GLN A 189 12.73 27.77 -15.99
CA GLN A 189 12.15 26.42 -15.89
C GLN A 189 13.20 25.31 -15.77
N GLU A 190 14.31 25.63 -15.11
CA GLU A 190 15.37 24.69 -14.74
C GLU A 190 15.01 24.00 -13.40
N ASP A 191 15.65 22.86 -13.13
CA ASP A 191 15.46 22.15 -11.86
C ASP A 191 16.14 22.92 -10.72
N ILE A 192 15.40 23.22 -9.66
CA ILE A 192 15.90 23.98 -8.49
C ILE A 192 16.41 23.08 -7.36
N ALA A 193 16.45 21.75 -7.54
CA ALA A 193 16.85 20.82 -6.49
C ALA A 193 18.22 21.14 -5.87
N ASP A 194 19.22 21.47 -6.68
CA ASP A 194 20.56 21.85 -6.21
C ASP A 194 20.52 23.17 -5.44
N PHE A 195 19.74 24.14 -5.91
CA PHE A 195 19.53 25.40 -5.22
C PHE A 195 18.90 25.20 -3.84
N LEU A 196 17.89 24.33 -3.71
CA LEU A 196 17.24 24.04 -2.43
C LEU A 196 18.21 23.40 -1.42
N ASN A 197 19.14 22.57 -1.90
CA ASN A 197 20.17 21.99 -1.04
C ASN A 197 21.14 23.06 -0.52
N GLU A 198 21.58 23.98 -1.39
CA GLU A 198 22.42 25.11 -0.97
C GLU A 198 21.67 26.07 -0.03
N LEU A 199 20.39 26.34 -0.30
CA LEU A 199 19.53 27.20 0.53
C LEU A 199 19.35 26.62 1.94
N ARG A 200 19.20 25.29 2.08
CA ARG A 200 19.21 24.64 3.40
C ARG A 200 20.50 24.90 4.16
N GLY A 201 21.63 24.92 3.46
CA GLY A 201 22.92 25.29 4.04
C GLY A 201 22.95 26.72 4.56
N LEU A 202 22.35 27.67 3.84
CA LEU A 202 22.23 29.07 4.26
C LEU A 202 21.33 29.21 5.51
N VAL A 203 20.16 28.57 5.49
CA VAL A 203 19.20 28.57 6.61
C VAL A 203 19.86 28.08 7.91
N ASN A 204 20.59 26.96 7.84
CA ASN A 204 21.28 26.40 9.00
C ASN A 204 22.42 27.30 9.50
N LYS A 205 23.14 28.00 8.60
CA LYS A 205 24.22 28.94 8.98
C LYS A 205 23.70 30.18 9.69
N SER A 206 22.47 30.60 9.38
CA SER A 206 21.78 31.71 10.05
C SER A 206 21.03 31.29 11.31
N GLY A 207 21.26 30.08 11.84
CA GLY A 207 20.59 29.60 13.05
C GLY A 207 19.09 29.36 12.92
N LEU A 208 18.54 29.41 11.69
CA LEU A 208 17.14 29.17 11.38
C LEU A 208 16.90 27.67 11.14
N VAL A 209 15.66 27.23 11.36
CA VAL A 209 15.26 25.84 11.20
C VAL A 209 14.34 25.70 10.00
N TRP A 210 14.63 24.74 9.13
CA TRP A 210 13.75 24.36 8.03
C TRP A 210 12.54 23.58 8.56
N VAL A 211 11.34 24.09 8.31
CA VAL A 211 10.08 23.47 8.71
C VAL A 211 9.50 22.72 7.51
N LYS A 212 9.02 21.49 7.75
CA LYS A 212 8.40 20.65 6.71
C LYS A 212 6.98 21.10 6.39
#